data_AF-A0A7C2JFL7-F1
#
_entry.id   AF-A0A7C2JFL7-F1
#
_cell.length_a   1.000
_cell.length_b   1.000
_cell.length_c   1.000
_cell.angle_alpha   90.00
_cell.angle_beta   90.00
_cell.angle_gamma   90.00
#
_symmetry.space_group_name_H-M   'P 1'
#
loop_
_entity.id
_entity.type
_entity.pdbx_description
1 polymer ?
#
loop_
_entity_poly.entity_id
_entity_poly.type
_entity_poly.pdbx_seq_one_letter_code
_entity_poly.pdbx_strand_id
1 'polypeptide(L)'
;LVDRREAEGEDVRHTRKGRGSSVHGMRGGAPLSGRREAELIHRNLKEIASALAQFCQKHKPRRLLLGGAEPTVAQFQDVLPSSLHDLVSGTVGVDVDAGEVEIREQAYALLEELEEERHERVVDAVVTSAAKGLNGVVGLDQTLSVANEGRVQILLVEKGYHQPGYRCTGCGYLTTQHLDKCVFCGNDFAEIPDAVEAVVTQVVEKGGTVEVVNDEKMEEARIGALLRY
;
A
#
# COMPACT_ATOMS: atom_id res chain seq x y z
N LEU A 1 -15.24 -4.43 -10.53
CA LEU A 1 -15.36 -3.48 -11.66
C LEU A 1 -13.95 -3.08 -12.06
N VAL A 2 -13.36 -3.79 -13.02
CA VAL A 2 -12.08 -3.39 -13.63
C VAL A 2 -12.47 -2.49 -14.80
N ASP A 3 -12.31 -1.17 -14.64
CA ASP A 3 -12.48 -0.23 -15.75
C ASP A 3 -11.18 -0.24 -16.56
N ARG A 4 -11.27 -0.56 -17.86
CA ARG A 4 -10.12 -0.73 -18.75
C ARG A 4 -10.12 0.43 -19.74
N ARG A 5 -9.02 1.17 -19.79
CA ARG A 5 -8.80 2.21 -20.80
C ARG A 5 -7.50 1.90 -21.53
N GLU A 6 -7.61 1.61 -22.81
CA GLU A 6 -6.47 1.44 -23.69
C GLU A 6 -6.13 2.79 -24.33
N ALA A 7 -4.85 3.13 -24.33
CA ALA A 7 -4.31 4.27 -25.05
C ALA A 7 -3.16 3.74 -25.91
N GLU A 8 -3.39 3.65 -27.22
CA GLU A 8 -2.38 3.24 -28.19
C GLU A 8 -1.67 4.48 -28.74
N GLY A 9 -0.35 4.50 -28.66
CA GLY A 9 0.50 5.52 -29.29
C GLY A 9 0.88 5.13 -30.73
N GLU A 10 1.48 6.06 -31.49
CA GLU A 10 1.94 5.76 -32.85
C GLU A 10 3.08 4.72 -32.86
N ASP A 11 3.03 3.80 -33.82
CA ASP A 11 4.03 2.73 -34.02
C ASP A 11 5.46 3.28 -34.18
N VAL A 12 6.35 2.88 -33.27
CA VAL A 12 7.78 3.23 -33.34
C VAL A 12 8.55 2.12 -34.03
N ARG A 13 8.94 2.35 -35.28
CA ARG A 13 9.82 1.41 -36.02
C ARG A 13 11.28 1.67 -35.66
N HIS A 14 11.82 0.83 -34.77
CA HIS A 14 13.26 0.77 -34.54
C HIS A 14 13.98 0.36 -35.82
N THR A 15 14.63 1.32 -36.49
CA THR A 15 15.55 0.99 -37.58
C THR A 15 16.82 0.42 -36.95
N ARG A 16 17.04 -0.90 -37.10
CA ARG A 16 18.27 -1.57 -36.63
C ARG A 16 19.48 -0.75 -37.07
N LYS A 17 20.33 -0.35 -36.10
CA LYS A 17 21.67 0.15 -36.36
C LYS A 17 22.42 -0.91 -37.18
N GLY A 18 22.51 -0.69 -38.48
CA GLY A 18 23.21 -1.60 -39.39
C GLY A 18 24.66 -1.78 -38.95
N ARG A 19 25.05 -3.04 -38.74
CA ARG A 19 26.46 -3.48 -38.70
C ARG A 19 27.16 -3.03 -39.98
N GLY A 20 28.42 -2.64 -39.84
CA GLY A 20 29.17 -1.86 -40.81
C GLY A 20 29.29 -2.47 -42.21
N SER A 21 29.29 -1.57 -43.18
CA SER A 21 29.99 -1.73 -44.46
C SER A 21 30.95 -0.55 -44.58
N SER A 22 32.24 -0.82 -44.40
CA SER A 22 33.32 0.12 -44.63
C SER A 22 33.47 0.40 -46.13
N VAL A 23 32.75 1.41 -46.63
CA VAL A 23 33.03 2.01 -47.94
C VAL A 23 33.67 3.37 -47.68
N HIS A 24 34.96 3.48 -47.99
CA HIS A 24 35.71 4.75 -47.95
C HIS A 24 35.05 5.75 -48.91
N GLY A 25 34.53 6.86 -48.37
CA GLY A 25 34.12 8.03 -49.16
C GLY A 25 32.70 8.57 -48.94
N MET A 26 31.84 7.94 -48.14
CA MET A 26 30.54 8.55 -47.79
C MET A 26 30.63 9.40 -46.53
N ARG A 27 30.33 10.70 -46.69
CA ARG A 27 30.10 11.66 -45.58
C ARG A 27 29.11 11.06 -44.58
N GLY A 28 29.51 10.97 -43.32
CA GLY A 28 28.69 10.46 -42.22
C GLY A 28 27.36 11.19 -42.12
N GLY A 29 26.28 10.46 -42.42
CA GLY A 29 24.91 10.91 -42.23
C GLY A 29 24.19 10.05 -41.22
N ALA A 30 24.30 10.40 -39.94
CA ALA A 30 23.26 10.12 -38.94
C ALA A 30 23.39 11.17 -37.82
N PRO A 31 22.37 12.04 -37.63
CA PRO A 31 21.47 11.81 -36.50
C PRO A 31 20.01 12.30 -36.68
N LEU A 32 19.54 12.58 -37.90
CA LEU A 32 18.17 13.09 -38.11
C LEU A 32 17.09 12.05 -37.80
N SER A 33 17.32 10.77 -38.12
CA SER A 33 16.35 9.69 -37.90
C SER A 33 16.17 9.37 -36.42
N GLY A 34 17.25 9.30 -35.64
CA GLY A 34 17.19 9.02 -34.21
C GLY A 34 16.59 10.16 -33.38
N ARG A 35 16.74 11.42 -33.81
CA ARG A 35 16.08 12.57 -33.15
C ARG A 35 14.57 12.55 -33.36
N ARG A 36 14.11 12.27 -34.58
CA ARG A 36 12.67 12.13 -34.87
C ARG A 36 12.05 10.95 -34.13
N GLU A 37 12.76 9.83 -34.06
CA GLU A 37 12.31 8.65 -33.32
C GLU A 37 12.20 8.93 -31.81
N ALA A 38 13.19 9.61 -31.22
CA ALA A 38 13.14 10.03 -29.81
C ALA A 38 12.03 11.05 -29.53
N GLU A 39 11.81 12.01 -30.44
CA GLU A 39 10.70 12.99 -30.33
C GLU A 39 9.32 12.30 -30.39
N LEU A 40 9.15 11.29 -31.24
CA LEU A 40 7.93 10.50 -31.34
C LEU A 40 7.69 9.69 -30.06
N ILE A 41 8.70 8.97 -29.55
CA ILE A 41 8.62 8.25 -28.28
C ILE A 41 8.20 9.21 -27.15
N HIS A 42 8.88 10.35 -27.04
CA HIS A 42 8.59 11.32 -25.98
C HIS A 42 7.18 11.90 -26.09
N ARG A 43 6.70 12.17 -27.32
CA ARG A 43 5.32 12.62 -27.55
C ARG A 43 4.31 11.56 -27.11
N ASN A 44 4.49 10.31 -27.55
CA ASN A 44 3.62 9.20 -27.18
C ASN A 44 3.56 9.02 -25.65
N LEU A 45 4.71 9.02 -24.97
CA LEU A 45 4.75 8.89 -23.51
C LEU A 45 4.00 10.05 -22.83
N LYS A 46 4.12 11.28 -23.33
CA LYS A 46 3.42 12.45 -22.77
C LYS A 46 1.90 12.38 -22.98
N GLU A 47 1.45 11.88 -24.13
CA GLU A 47 0.03 11.66 -24.41
C GLU A 47 -0.55 10.58 -23.49
N ILE A 48 0.16 9.46 -23.32
CA ILE A 48 -0.21 8.39 -22.39
C ILE A 48 -0.24 8.90 -20.95
N ALA A 49 0.77 9.68 -20.52
CA ALA A 49 0.80 10.26 -19.17
C ALA A 49 -0.38 11.21 -18.92
N SER A 50 -0.78 11.97 -19.95
CA SER A 50 -1.95 12.85 -19.88
C SER A 50 -3.26 12.06 -19.78
N ALA A 51 -3.39 10.96 -20.53
CA ALA A 51 -4.53 10.06 -20.47
C ALA A 51 -4.63 9.36 -19.09
N LEU A 52 -3.50 8.91 -18.55
CA LEU A 52 -3.39 8.34 -17.21
C LEU A 52 -3.80 9.36 -16.14
N ALA A 53 -3.35 10.61 -16.24
CA ALA A 53 -3.74 11.66 -15.30
C ALA A 53 -5.25 11.91 -15.27
N GLN A 54 -5.90 11.94 -16.44
CA GLN A 54 -7.36 12.06 -16.52
C GLN A 54 -8.07 10.86 -15.89
N PHE A 55 -7.54 9.65 -16.10
CA PHE A 55 -8.06 8.42 -15.50
C PHE A 55 -7.94 8.46 -13.97
N CYS A 56 -6.78 8.85 -13.45
CA CYS A 56 -6.53 8.98 -12.01
C CYS A 56 -7.40 10.07 -11.37
N GLN A 57 -7.70 11.17 -12.05
CA GLN A 57 -8.63 12.19 -11.54
C GLN A 57 -10.05 11.66 -11.36
N LYS A 58 -10.51 10.80 -12.28
CA LYS A 58 -11.85 10.21 -12.23
C LYS A 58 -11.96 9.11 -11.17
N HIS A 59 -10.98 8.20 -11.12
CA HIS A 59 -11.05 6.99 -10.28
C HIS A 59 -10.35 7.12 -8.92
N LYS A 60 -9.52 8.16 -8.74
CA LYS A 60 -8.77 8.46 -7.51
C LYS A 60 -8.11 7.22 -6.89
N PRO A 61 -7.24 6.52 -7.65
CA PRO A 61 -6.54 5.35 -7.12
C PRO A 61 -5.63 5.75 -5.96
N ARG A 62 -5.47 4.85 -4.99
CA ARG A 62 -4.56 5.05 -3.85
C ARG A 62 -3.10 4.75 -4.21
N ARG A 63 -2.88 3.88 -5.20
CA ARG A 63 -1.57 3.40 -5.64
C ARG A 63 -1.57 3.13 -7.14
N LEU A 64 -0.40 3.25 -7.76
CA LEU A 64 -0.13 2.97 -9.16
C LEU A 64 1.07 2.02 -9.27
N LEU A 65 0.99 1.07 -10.20
CA LEU A 65 2.10 0.22 -10.60
C LEU A 65 2.38 0.47 -12.07
N LEU A 66 3.66 0.54 -12.45
CA LEU A 66 4.07 0.74 -13.83
C LEU A 66 4.68 -0.55 -14.37
N GLY A 67 4.07 -1.13 -15.40
CA GLY A 67 4.56 -2.33 -16.06
C GLY A 67 5.25 -2.01 -17.39
N GLY A 68 6.41 -2.60 -17.64
CA GLY A 68 7.06 -2.56 -18.96
C GLY A 68 8.57 -2.75 -18.90
N ALA A 69 9.23 -2.60 -20.06
CA ALA A 69 10.69 -2.62 -20.12
C ALA A 69 11.29 -1.47 -19.31
N GLU A 70 12.32 -1.77 -18.51
CA GLU A 70 13.01 -0.82 -17.61
C GLU A 70 13.34 0.56 -18.26
N PRO A 71 13.95 0.65 -19.46
CA PRO A 71 14.25 1.95 -20.06
C PRO A 71 12.99 2.74 -20.47
N THR A 72 11.89 2.06 -20.79
CA THR A 72 10.63 2.69 -21.16
C THR A 72 9.89 3.19 -19.92
N VAL A 73 9.88 2.40 -18.84
CA VAL A 73 9.27 2.81 -17.57
C VAL A 73 10.00 4.03 -16.98
N ALA A 74 11.34 4.05 -17.03
CA ALA A 74 12.12 5.20 -16.59
C ALA A 74 11.77 6.48 -17.38
N GLN A 75 11.71 6.40 -18.71
CA GLN A 75 11.32 7.55 -19.55
C GLN A 75 9.87 7.98 -19.31
N PHE A 76 8.97 7.04 -19.01
CA PHE A 76 7.58 7.34 -18.69
C PHE A 76 7.45 8.07 -17.34
N GLN A 77 8.26 7.67 -16.36
CA GLN A 77 8.33 8.38 -15.08
C GLN A 77 8.79 9.83 -15.28
N ASP A 78 9.79 10.10 -16.12
CA ASP A 78 10.28 11.47 -16.36
C ASP A 78 9.21 12.44 -16.92
N VAL A 79 8.19 11.91 -17.63
CA VAL A 79 7.10 12.72 -18.19
C VAL A 79 5.81 12.70 -17.36
N LEU A 80 5.82 11.94 -16.26
CA LEU A 80 4.66 11.77 -15.41
C LEU A 80 4.39 13.06 -14.62
N PRO A 81 3.13 13.50 -14.47
CA PRO A 81 2.81 14.62 -13.59
C PRO A 81 3.24 14.33 -12.14
N SER A 82 3.75 15.34 -11.43
CA SER A 82 4.20 15.21 -10.04
C SER A 82 3.16 14.61 -9.10
N SER A 83 1.87 14.92 -9.32
CA SER A 83 0.77 14.36 -8.53
C SER A 83 0.59 12.84 -8.67
N LEU A 84 1.11 12.24 -9.74
CA LEU A 84 1.06 10.79 -9.94
C LEU A 84 2.34 10.11 -9.48
N HIS A 85 3.48 10.81 -9.45
CA HIS A 85 4.74 10.26 -8.95
C HIS A 85 4.59 9.73 -7.52
N ASP A 86 3.93 10.50 -6.65
CA ASP A 86 3.70 10.11 -5.25
C ASP A 86 2.78 8.88 -5.10
N LEU A 87 2.03 8.53 -6.15
CA LEU A 87 1.14 7.36 -6.17
C LEU A 87 1.85 6.11 -6.72
N VAL A 88 2.97 6.25 -7.43
CA VAL A 88 3.71 5.12 -7.98
C VAL A 88 4.34 4.33 -6.83
N SER A 89 3.80 3.14 -6.58
CA SER A 89 4.22 2.26 -5.49
C SER A 89 5.25 1.22 -5.92
N GLY A 90 5.42 1.01 -7.23
CA GLY A 90 6.38 0.05 -7.75
C GLY A 90 6.35 -0.08 -9.27
N THR A 91 7.32 -0.83 -9.79
CA THR A 91 7.48 -1.11 -11.22
C THR A 91 7.62 -2.61 -11.44
N VAL A 92 6.97 -3.14 -12.46
CA VAL A 92 7.04 -4.54 -12.84
C VAL A 92 7.69 -4.65 -14.22
N GLY A 93 8.70 -5.50 -14.35
CA GLY A 93 9.25 -5.87 -15.65
C GLY A 93 8.27 -6.78 -16.37
N VAL A 94 7.58 -6.26 -17.37
CA VAL A 94 6.56 -7.00 -18.14
C VAL A 94 7.04 -7.14 -19.59
N ASP A 95 6.99 -8.35 -20.13
CA ASP A 95 7.26 -8.60 -21.55
C ASP A 95 6.10 -8.07 -22.41
N VAL A 96 6.39 -7.58 -23.61
CA VAL A 96 5.41 -7.06 -24.56
C VAL A 96 4.42 -8.16 -24.97
N ASP A 97 4.86 -9.42 -24.95
CA ASP A 97 4.05 -10.59 -25.27
C ASP A 97 3.29 -11.17 -24.06
N ALA A 98 3.47 -10.59 -22.86
CA ALA A 98 2.82 -11.09 -21.64
C ALA A 98 1.29 -10.91 -21.73
N GLY A 99 0.56 -11.99 -21.44
CA GLY A 99 -0.90 -11.97 -21.42
C GLY A 99 -1.45 -11.20 -20.21
N GLU A 100 -2.69 -10.71 -20.31
CA GLU A 100 -3.36 -9.98 -19.20
C GLU A 100 -3.32 -10.74 -17.85
N VAL A 101 -3.44 -12.07 -17.89
CA VAL A 101 -3.38 -12.93 -16.69
C VAL A 101 -2.01 -12.86 -16.04
N GLU A 102 -0.94 -12.97 -16.82
CA GLU A 102 0.45 -12.94 -16.34
C GLU A 102 0.78 -11.56 -15.75
N ILE A 103 0.41 -10.48 -16.43
CA ILE A 103 0.59 -9.10 -15.95
C ILE A 103 -0.10 -8.92 -14.60
N ARG A 104 -1.32 -9.43 -14.48
CA ARG A 104 -2.10 -9.34 -13.25
C ARG A 104 -1.46 -10.14 -12.11
N GLU A 105 -0.98 -11.36 -12.38
CA GLU A 105 -0.28 -12.18 -11.38
C GLU A 105 1.01 -11.51 -10.89
N GLN A 106 1.83 -10.98 -11.80
CA GLN A 106 3.05 -10.25 -11.42
C GLN A 106 2.74 -8.97 -10.63
N ALA A 107 1.70 -8.24 -11.02
CA ALA A 107 1.26 -7.06 -10.28
C ALA A 107 0.75 -7.41 -8.87
N TYR A 108 0.01 -8.52 -8.72
CA TYR A 108 -0.44 -8.99 -7.41
C TYR A 108 0.72 -9.43 -6.52
N ALA A 109 1.70 -10.17 -7.06
CA ALA A 109 2.88 -10.57 -6.31
C ALA A 109 3.64 -9.35 -5.76
N LEU A 110 3.85 -8.32 -6.60
CA LEU A 110 4.51 -7.09 -6.14
C LEU A 110 3.68 -6.34 -5.08
N LEU A 111 2.34 -6.34 -5.19
CA LEU A 111 1.49 -5.73 -4.17
C LEU A 111 1.61 -6.45 -2.83
N GLU A 112 1.63 -7.79 -2.86
CA GLU A 112 1.78 -8.63 -1.68
C GLU A 112 3.12 -8.36 -0.99
N GLU A 113 4.22 -8.34 -1.74
CA GLU A 113 5.56 -7.98 -1.21
C GLU A 113 5.56 -6.59 -0.55
N LEU A 114 5.00 -5.58 -1.21
CA LEU A 114 4.93 -4.22 -0.68
C LEU A 114 4.04 -4.10 0.57
N GLU A 115 2.98 -4.89 0.66
CA GLU A 115 2.13 -4.99 1.84
C GLU A 115 2.85 -5.69 2.99
N GLU A 116 3.57 -6.78 2.71
CA GLU A 116 4.34 -7.52 3.69
C GLU A 116 5.44 -6.68 4.33
N GLU A 117 6.24 -5.97 3.54
CA GLU A 117 7.27 -5.07 4.04
C GLU A 117 6.69 -3.94 4.89
N ARG A 118 5.52 -3.42 4.50
CA ARG A 118 4.83 -2.38 5.27
C ARG A 118 4.37 -2.95 6.61
N HIS A 119 3.75 -4.12 6.61
CA HIS A 119 3.30 -4.78 7.83
C HIS A 119 4.46 -5.03 8.78
N GLU A 120 5.59 -5.53 8.29
CA GLU A 120 6.80 -5.74 9.10
C GLU A 120 7.30 -4.45 9.75
N ARG A 121 7.37 -3.36 8.98
CA ARG A 121 7.76 -2.05 9.50
C ARG A 121 6.83 -1.54 10.61
N VAL A 122 5.52 -1.76 10.47
CA VAL A 122 4.53 -1.34 11.48
C VAL A 122 4.61 -2.22 12.72
N VAL A 123 4.75 -3.53 12.55
CA VAL A 123 4.92 -4.48 13.65
C VAL A 123 6.19 -4.16 14.44
N ASP A 124 7.33 -4.01 13.78
CA ASP A 124 8.59 -3.66 14.43
C ASP A 124 8.49 -2.32 15.18
N ALA A 125 7.82 -1.33 14.59
CA ALA A 125 7.59 -0.05 15.25
C ALA A 125 6.76 -0.18 16.54
N VAL A 126 5.72 -1.02 16.55
CA VAL A 126 4.89 -1.27 17.74
C VAL A 126 5.67 -2.03 18.80
N VAL A 127 6.33 -3.14 18.44
CA VAL A 127 7.11 -3.97 19.36
C VAL A 127 8.25 -3.15 19.97
N THR A 128 9.01 -2.43 19.14
CA THR A 128 10.11 -1.57 19.60
C THR A 128 9.63 -0.43 20.50
N SER A 129 8.51 0.21 20.17
CA SER A 129 7.96 1.31 20.98
C SER A 129 7.46 0.82 22.33
N ALA A 130 6.83 -0.36 22.36
CA ALA A 130 6.37 -0.98 23.59
C ALA A 130 7.52 -1.45 24.48
N ALA A 131 8.55 -2.09 23.90
CA ALA A 131 9.74 -2.51 24.63
C ALA A 131 10.49 -1.32 25.27
N LYS A 132 10.43 -0.13 24.64
CA LYS A 132 11.01 1.10 25.16
C LYS A 132 10.10 1.85 26.15
N GLY A 133 8.87 1.38 26.38
CA GLY A 133 7.88 2.06 27.21
C GLY A 133 7.49 3.45 26.69
N LEU A 134 7.54 3.64 25.36
CA LEU A 134 7.18 4.88 24.68
C LEU A 134 5.72 4.80 24.21
N ASN A 135 5.47 5.18 22.96
CA ASN A 135 4.13 5.29 22.37
C ASN A 135 3.63 3.95 21.80
N GLY A 136 3.91 2.83 22.47
CA GLY A 136 3.50 1.49 22.04
C GLY A 136 3.01 0.65 23.20
N VAL A 137 1.98 -0.16 22.97
CA VAL A 137 1.48 -1.16 23.93
C VAL A 137 1.26 -2.49 23.24
N VAL A 138 1.37 -3.56 24.02
CA VAL A 138 1.19 -4.93 23.53
C VAL A 138 0.29 -5.71 24.48
N GLY A 139 -0.47 -6.64 23.91
CA GLY A 139 -1.45 -7.44 24.65
C GLY A 139 -2.81 -6.75 24.77
N LEU A 140 -3.85 -7.58 24.94
CA LEU A 140 -5.24 -7.15 24.84
C LEU A 140 -5.61 -6.14 25.94
N ASP A 141 -5.28 -6.41 27.20
CA ASP A 141 -5.64 -5.55 28.34
C ASP A 141 -5.13 -4.11 28.18
N GLN A 142 -3.86 -3.96 27.83
CA GLN A 142 -3.25 -2.64 27.62
C GLN A 142 -3.89 -1.95 26.41
N THR A 143 -4.12 -2.70 25.33
CA THR A 143 -4.73 -2.21 24.09
C THR A 143 -6.16 -1.70 24.31
N LEU A 144 -6.98 -2.42 25.08
CA LEU A 144 -8.34 -2.00 25.43
C LEU A 144 -8.35 -0.70 26.22
N SER A 145 -7.42 -0.55 27.17
CA SER A 145 -7.28 0.66 27.99
C SER A 145 -6.95 1.89 27.12
N VAL A 146 -5.92 1.81 26.26
CA VAL A 146 -5.52 2.93 25.39
C VAL A 146 -6.53 3.22 24.27
N ALA A 147 -7.24 2.19 23.80
CA ALA A 147 -8.33 2.35 22.84
C ALA A 147 -9.51 3.11 23.47
N ASN A 148 -9.79 2.86 24.75
CA ASN A 148 -10.78 3.64 25.49
C ASN A 148 -10.37 5.11 25.66
N GLU A 149 -9.09 5.40 25.85
CA GLU A 149 -8.56 6.78 25.89
C GLU A 149 -8.58 7.47 24.51
N GLY A 150 -8.72 6.72 23.41
CA GLY A 150 -8.71 7.28 22.06
C GLY A 150 -7.31 7.70 21.58
N ARG A 151 -6.27 7.13 22.19
CA ARG A 151 -4.86 7.41 21.88
C ARG A 151 -4.31 6.55 20.77
N VAL A 152 -5.03 5.50 20.37
CA VAL A 152 -4.61 4.57 19.34
C VAL A 152 -4.53 5.27 17.98
N GLN A 153 -3.33 5.28 17.40
CA GLN A 153 -3.09 5.69 16.03
C GLN A 153 -3.27 4.50 15.08
N ILE A 154 -2.61 3.39 15.40
CA ILE A 154 -2.63 2.15 14.63
C ILE A 154 -2.86 1.00 15.61
N LEU A 155 -3.91 0.23 15.40
CA LEU A 155 -4.16 -1.03 16.07
C LEU A 155 -3.62 -2.16 15.19
N LEU A 156 -2.76 -2.99 15.74
CA LEU A 156 -2.33 -4.24 15.12
C LEU A 156 -3.12 -5.39 15.75
N VAL A 157 -3.73 -6.21 14.89
CA VAL A 157 -4.46 -7.41 15.32
C VAL A 157 -3.97 -8.58 14.49
N GLU A 158 -3.69 -9.69 15.16
CA GLU A 158 -3.39 -10.94 14.49
C GLU A 158 -4.65 -11.51 13.83
N LYS A 159 -4.50 -12.01 12.60
CA LYS A 159 -5.59 -12.56 11.81
C LYS A 159 -6.20 -13.79 12.50
N GLY A 160 -7.48 -13.70 12.83
CA GLY A 160 -8.21 -14.79 13.48
C GLY A 160 -8.01 -14.85 15.00
N TYR A 161 -7.36 -13.85 15.59
CA TYR A 161 -7.31 -13.71 17.03
C TYR A 161 -8.64 -13.21 17.57
N HIS A 162 -9.29 -14.05 18.37
CA HIS A 162 -10.54 -13.76 19.05
C HIS A 162 -10.39 -14.05 20.54
N GLN A 163 -10.90 -13.14 21.36
CA GLN A 163 -10.91 -13.34 22.81
C GLN A 163 -12.20 -12.76 23.39
N PRO A 164 -12.93 -13.53 24.22
CA PRO A 164 -14.09 -12.99 24.93
C PRO A 164 -13.66 -11.92 25.92
N GLY A 165 -14.60 -11.06 26.29
CA GLY A 165 -14.38 -10.05 27.32
C GLY A 165 -15.68 -9.45 27.79
N TYR A 166 -15.59 -8.24 28.31
CA TYR A 166 -16.70 -7.54 28.95
C TYR A 166 -16.80 -6.13 28.41
N ARG A 167 -18.04 -5.70 28.15
CA ARG A 167 -18.38 -4.34 27.74
C ARG A 167 -19.29 -3.70 28.76
N CYS A 168 -18.93 -2.50 29.22
CA CYS A 168 -19.79 -1.73 30.11
C CYS A 168 -21.06 -1.30 29.37
N THR A 169 -22.21 -1.55 29.99
CA THR A 169 -23.53 -1.20 29.44
C THR A 169 -23.82 0.30 29.41
N GLY A 170 -23.05 1.10 30.15
CA GLY A 170 -23.17 2.57 30.20
C GLY A 170 -22.25 3.28 29.22
N CYS A 171 -20.94 3.26 29.52
CA CYS A 171 -19.95 4.05 28.78
C CYS A 171 -19.27 3.28 27.63
N GLY A 172 -19.51 1.97 27.51
CA GLY A 172 -18.90 1.14 26.48
C GLY A 172 -17.44 0.74 26.75
N TYR A 173 -16.90 0.98 27.95
CA TYR A 173 -15.56 0.52 28.34
C TYR A 173 -15.40 -0.99 28.13
N LEU A 174 -14.29 -1.40 27.54
CA LEU A 174 -13.96 -2.80 27.24
C LEU A 174 -12.87 -3.29 28.19
N THR A 175 -12.99 -4.53 28.66
CA THR A 175 -12.01 -5.18 29.53
C THR A 175 -12.07 -6.69 29.35
N THR A 176 -10.96 -7.39 29.58
CA THR A 176 -10.92 -8.87 29.66
C THR A 176 -11.21 -9.37 31.08
N GLN A 177 -11.07 -8.50 32.08
CA GLN A 177 -11.21 -8.84 33.48
C GLN A 177 -12.67 -8.71 33.92
N HIS A 178 -13.16 -9.71 34.64
CA HIS A 178 -14.48 -9.66 35.26
C HIS A 178 -14.46 -8.65 36.41
N LEU A 179 -15.21 -7.56 36.27
CA LEU A 179 -15.36 -6.49 37.25
C LEU A 179 -16.83 -6.34 37.61
N ASP A 180 -17.14 -6.21 38.90
CA ASP A 180 -18.53 -6.05 39.36
C ASP A 180 -19.16 -4.74 38.86
N LYS A 181 -18.36 -3.65 38.82
CA LYS A 181 -18.81 -2.32 38.39
C LYS A 181 -17.75 -1.62 37.56
N CYS A 182 -18.20 -0.82 36.59
CA CYS A 182 -17.34 0.00 35.77
C CYS A 182 -16.67 1.11 36.59
N VAL A 183 -15.33 1.19 36.51
CA VAL A 183 -14.53 2.23 37.18
C VAL A 183 -14.78 3.65 36.65
N PHE A 184 -15.35 3.79 35.44
CA PHE A 184 -15.59 5.09 34.80
C PHE A 184 -16.99 5.65 35.05
N CYS A 185 -18.03 4.81 35.04
CA CYS A 185 -19.42 5.26 35.16
C CYS A 185 -20.25 4.53 36.22
N GLY A 186 -19.72 3.49 36.86
CA GLY A 186 -20.40 2.74 37.92
C GLY A 186 -21.48 1.74 37.46
N ASN A 187 -21.73 1.62 36.15
CA ASN A 187 -22.67 0.64 35.58
C ASN A 187 -22.06 -0.76 35.50
N ASP A 188 -22.93 -1.74 35.28
CA ASP A 188 -22.56 -3.14 35.15
C ASP A 188 -21.96 -3.48 33.78
N PHE A 189 -21.20 -4.57 33.74
CA PHE A 189 -20.64 -5.14 32.53
C PHE A 189 -21.54 -6.24 31.96
N ALA A 190 -21.59 -6.30 30.64
CA ALA A 190 -22.12 -7.44 29.90
C ALA A 190 -20.96 -8.21 29.28
N GLU A 191 -21.00 -9.54 29.37
CA GLU A 191 -20.06 -10.41 28.67
C GLU A 191 -20.30 -10.32 27.15
N ILE A 192 -19.23 -10.24 26.39
CA ILE A 192 -19.21 -10.22 24.93
C ILE A 192 -18.36 -11.37 24.41
N PRO A 193 -18.78 -12.02 23.31
CA PRO A 193 -18.05 -13.16 22.75
C PRO A 193 -16.71 -12.74 22.14
N ASP A 194 -16.58 -11.48 21.72
CA ASP A 194 -15.40 -10.97 21.04
C ASP A 194 -15.07 -9.52 21.44
N ALA A 195 -14.09 -9.38 22.32
CA ALA A 195 -13.55 -8.08 22.72
C ALA A 195 -12.59 -7.50 21.66
N VAL A 196 -12.00 -8.34 20.81
CA VAL A 196 -11.09 -7.90 19.75
C VAL A 196 -11.89 -7.16 18.68
N GLU A 197 -13.01 -7.72 18.22
CA GLU A 197 -13.90 -7.04 17.27
C GLU A 197 -14.48 -5.74 17.86
N ALA A 198 -14.79 -5.74 19.16
CA ALA A 198 -15.29 -4.56 19.84
C ALA A 198 -14.23 -3.43 19.89
N VAL A 199 -12.95 -3.75 20.13
CA VAL A 199 -11.89 -2.74 20.15
C VAL A 199 -11.55 -2.24 18.75
N VAL A 200 -11.59 -3.11 17.74
CA VAL A 200 -11.44 -2.73 16.32
C VAL A 200 -12.48 -1.65 15.97
N THR A 201 -13.75 -1.91 16.30
CA THR A 201 -14.84 -0.95 16.07
C THR A 201 -14.56 0.37 16.79
N GLN A 202 -14.18 0.31 18.07
CA GLN A 202 -13.92 1.49 18.88
C GLN A 202 -12.74 2.33 18.35
N VAL A 203 -11.68 1.70 17.87
CA VAL A 203 -10.51 2.38 17.31
C VAL A 203 -10.89 3.10 16.02
N VAL A 204 -11.65 2.46 15.13
CA VAL A 204 -12.13 3.07 13.89
C VAL A 204 -13.03 4.26 14.18
N GLU A 205 -13.97 4.14 15.13
CA GLU A 205 -14.84 5.24 15.55
C GLU A 205 -14.05 6.46 16.08
N LYS A 206 -12.89 6.23 16.70
CA LYS A 206 -11.99 7.29 17.21
C LYS A 206 -10.94 7.75 16.19
N GLY A 207 -11.06 7.30 14.94
CA GLY A 207 -10.19 7.68 13.83
C GLY A 207 -8.80 7.05 13.87
N GLY A 208 -8.63 5.94 14.57
CA GLY A 208 -7.45 5.09 14.45
C GLY A 208 -7.52 4.22 13.20
N THR A 209 -6.37 3.73 12.75
CA THR A 209 -6.27 2.74 11.66
C THR A 209 -6.14 1.35 12.25
N VAL A 210 -6.69 0.34 11.59
CA VAL A 210 -6.53 -1.06 11.99
C VAL A 210 -5.77 -1.79 10.90
N GLU A 211 -4.74 -2.50 11.29
CA GLU A 211 -3.88 -3.30 10.43
C GLU A 211 -3.95 -4.76 10.92
N VAL A 212 -4.33 -5.66 10.02
CA VAL A 212 -4.45 -7.09 10.33
C VAL A 212 -3.23 -7.80 9.78
N VAL A 213 -2.51 -8.50 10.65
CA VAL A 213 -1.25 -9.17 10.32
C VAL A 213 -1.36 -10.68 10.52
N ASN A 214 -0.54 -11.45 9.81
CA ASN A 214 -0.50 -12.90 9.98
C ASN A 214 0.21 -13.28 11.29
N ASP A 215 -0.17 -14.43 11.85
CA ASP A 215 0.27 -15.00 13.14
C ASP A 215 1.80 -14.95 13.34
N GLU A 216 2.55 -15.28 12.30
CA GLU A 216 4.02 -15.34 12.33
C GLU A 216 4.70 -14.00 12.62
N LYS A 217 4.03 -12.86 12.40
CA LYS A 217 4.65 -11.53 12.53
C LYS A 217 4.57 -10.97 13.96
N MET A 218 3.60 -11.38 14.78
CA MET A 218 3.40 -10.80 16.12
C MET A 218 3.86 -11.70 17.27
N GLU A 219 4.42 -12.88 17.01
CA GLU A 219 4.89 -13.82 18.05
C GLU A 219 3.87 -13.98 19.21
N GLU A 220 4.23 -13.55 20.42
CA GLU A 220 3.38 -13.67 21.62
C GLU A 220 2.42 -12.48 21.83
N ALA A 221 2.60 -11.40 21.07
CA ALA A 221 1.85 -10.16 21.25
C ALA A 221 0.36 -10.33 20.93
N ARG A 222 0.04 -11.03 19.82
CA ARG A 222 -1.28 -11.25 19.18
C ARG A 222 -2.12 -10.01 18.87
N ILE A 223 -1.94 -8.93 19.61
CA ILE A 223 -2.57 -7.63 19.47
C ILE A 223 -1.65 -6.57 20.08
N GLY A 224 -1.64 -5.39 19.50
CA GLY A 224 -0.90 -4.25 20.02
C GLY A 224 -1.36 -2.94 19.39
N ALA A 225 -0.87 -1.83 19.92
CA ALA A 225 -1.22 -0.52 19.37
C ALA A 225 -0.05 0.44 19.41
N LEU A 226 0.05 1.25 18.35
CA LEU A 226 0.86 2.45 18.31
C LEU A 226 -0.01 3.65 18.73
N LEU A 227 0.52 4.48 19.62
CA LEU A 227 -0.18 5.63 20.19
C LEU A 227 0.22 6.93 19.49
N ARG A 228 -0.73 7.86 19.39
CA ARG A 228 -0.48 9.20 18.83
C ARG A 228 0.43 10.04 19.73
N TYR A 229 0.33 9.85 21.05
CA TYR A 229 1.04 10.58 22.11
C TYR A 229 1.03 9.80 23.41
#